data_AF-A0A1H4JD66-F1
#
_entry.id   AF-A0A1H4JD66-F1
#
_cell.length_a   1.000
_cell.length_b   1.000
_cell.length_c   1.000
_cell.angle_alpha   90.00
_cell.angle_beta   90.00
_cell.angle_gamma   90.00
#
_symmetry.space_group_name_H-M   'P 1'
#
loop_
_entity.id
_entity.type
_entity.pdbx_description
1 polymer ?
#
loop_
_entity_poly.entity_id
_entity_poly.type
_entity_poly.pdbx_seq_one_letter_code
_entity_poly.pdbx_strand_id
1 'polypeptide(L)'
;MTDPNLDPGATPSEEKAAHTSLGDLLGEVSRDVSELMRQEVELAKAEIKQSATRAGKGAGLYGGAGYAAMMAVLFLSIAAWWGLGHLIDNGWSGVVIAVIWGIIALVLFLMGKKKFESVKGAPQTVDTVKEIPDALKRNEENR
;
A
#
# COMPACT_ATOMS: atom_id res chain seq x y z
N MET A 1 19.21 -62.75 44.08
CA MET A 1 19.66 -61.36 44.28
C MET A 1 19.01 -60.56 43.17
N THR A 2 17.88 -59.95 43.50
CA THR A 2 16.96 -59.28 42.57
C THR A 2 17.19 -57.78 42.76
N ASP A 3 17.68 -57.11 41.73
CA ASP A 3 17.99 -55.68 41.74
C ASP A 3 16.68 -54.86 41.71
N PRO A 4 16.49 -53.83 42.57
CA PRO A 4 15.23 -53.11 42.68
C PRO A 4 15.20 -51.83 41.82
N ASN A 5 14.04 -51.59 41.20
CA ASN A 5 13.52 -50.31 40.70
C ASN A 5 14.18 -49.65 39.48
N LEU A 6 13.65 -49.98 38.30
CA LEU A 6 13.45 -49.02 37.21
C LEU A 6 11.94 -48.69 37.20
N ASP A 7 11.56 -47.44 37.51
CA ASP A 7 10.17 -46.99 37.45
C ASP A 7 9.68 -47.03 35.98
N PRO A 8 8.70 -47.88 35.60
CA PRO A 8 8.32 -48.08 34.19
C PRO A 8 7.53 -46.92 33.56
N GLY A 9 7.46 -45.75 34.20
CA GLY A 9 6.51 -44.69 33.89
C GLY A 9 7.11 -43.32 33.57
N ALA A 10 8.42 -43.12 33.70
CA ALA A 10 9.04 -41.83 33.38
C ALA A 10 8.98 -41.59 31.86
N THR A 11 8.26 -40.54 31.46
CA THR A 11 8.23 -40.12 30.06
C THR A 11 9.61 -39.58 29.65
N PRO A 12 10.04 -39.73 28.38
CA PRO A 12 11.35 -39.25 27.94
C PRO A 12 11.62 -37.76 28.25
N SER A 13 10.55 -36.96 28.38
CA SER A 13 10.57 -35.56 28.81
C SER A 13 10.93 -35.36 30.29
N GLU A 14 10.55 -36.28 31.18
CA GLU A 14 10.83 -36.22 32.62
C GLU A 14 12.30 -36.59 32.93
N GLU A 15 12.84 -37.62 32.27
CA GLU A 15 14.28 -37.94 32.35
C GLU A 15 15.14 -36.79 31.83
N LYS A 16 14.73 -36.18 30.71
CA LYS A 16 15.45 -35.04 30.13
C LYS A 16 15.41 -33.83 31.07
N ALA A 17 14.26 -33.56 31.71
CA ALA A 17 14.11 -32.48 32.68
C ALA A 17 14.96 -32.68 33.96
N ALA A 18 15.12 -33.93 34.41
CA ALA A 18 15.98 -34.26 35.56
C ALA A 18 17.48 -34.04 35.29
N HIS A 19 17.91 -34.07 34.03
CA HIS A 19 19.31 -33.89 33.62
C HIS A 19 19.62 -32.54 32.95
N THR A 20 18.61 -31.70 32.68
CA THR A 20 18.76 -30.41 31.99
C THR A 20 18.96 -29.27 32.99
N SER A 21 19.98 -28.44 32.79
CA SER A 21 20.20 -27.29 33.68
C SER A 21 19.21 -26.16 33.40
N LEU A 22 18.96 -25.28 34.40
CA LEU A 22 18.15 -24.07 34.18
C LEU A 22 18.69 -23.17 33.05
N GLY A 23 20.01 -23.19 32.82
CA GLY A 23 20.64 -22.45 31.73
C GLY A 23 20.26 -23.01 30.36
N ASP A 24 20.13 -24.32 30.25
CA ASP A 24 19.73 -25.00 29.00
C ASP A 24 18.26 -24.73 28.67
N LEU A 25 17.37 -24.73 29.68
CA LEU A 25 15.95 -24.40 29.51
C LEU A 25 15.74 -22.94 29.07
N LEU A 26 16.48 -21.99 29.66
CA LEU A 26 16.45 -20.59 29.25
C LEU A 26 17.00 -20.40 27.83
N GLY A 27 18.03 -21.16 27.45
CA GLY A 27 18.56 -21.19 26.09
C GLY A 27 17.54 -21.71 25.08
N GLU A 28 16.79 -22.76 25.42
CA GLU A 28 15.74 -23.35 24.58
C GLU A 28 14.57 -22.36 24.37
N VAL A 29 14.06 -21.74 25.43
CA VAL A 29 13.00 -20.72 25.32
C VAL A 29 13.45 -19.50 24.51
N SER A 30 14.68 -19.02 24.74
CA SER A 30 15.24 -17.88 23.98
C SER A 30 15.32 -18.20 22.48
N ARG A 31 15.71 -19.43 22.15
CA ARG A 31 15.78 -19.93 20.78
C ARG A 31 14.39 -20.07 20.15
N ASP A 32 13.40 -20.56 20.90
CA ASP A 32 12.02 -20.69 20.42
C ASP A 32 11.38 -19.32 20.16
N VAL A 33 11.59 -18.35 21.05
CA VAL A 33 11.13 -16.97 20.86
C VAL A 33 11.80 -16.33 19.64
N SER A 34 13.11 -16.56 19.46
CA SER A 34 13.84 -16.08 18.28
C SER A 34 13.29 -16.69 16.99
N GLU A 35 12.91 -17.97 17.02
CA GLU A 35 12.31 -18.66 15.89
C GLU A 35 10.91 -18.12 15.55
N LEU A 36 10.06 -17.88 16.55
CA LEU A 36 8.75 -17.26 16.37
C LEU A 36 8.86 -15.85 15.77
N MET A 37 9.78 -15.03 16.27
CA MET A 37 10.03 -13.70 15.73
C MET A 37 10.46 -13.75 14.27
N ARG A 38 11.33 -14.71 13.90
CA ARG A 38 11.71 -14.92 12.50
C ARG A 38 10.50 -15.31 11.65
N GLN A 39 9.64 -16.19 12.15
CA GLN A 39 8.43 -16.63 11.45
C GLN A 39 7.42 -15.50 11.26
N GLU A 40 7.19 -14.64 12.26
CA GLU A 40 6.32 -13.47 12.11
C GLU A 40 6.86 -12.50 11.06
N VAL A 41 8.19 -12.27 11.04
CA VAL A 41 8.83 -11.44 10.00
C VAL A 41 8.67 -12.07 8.61
N GLU A 42 8.83 -13.38 8.49
CA GLU A 42 8.63 -14.10 7.22
C GLU A 42 7.17 -14.03 6.75
N LEU A 43 6.21 -14.19 7.67
CA LEU A 43 4.79 -14.06 7.39
C LEU A 43 4.43 -12.65 6.95
N ALA A 44 4.87 -11.63 7.69
CA ALA A 44 4.66 -10.23 7.34
C ALA A 44 5.27 -9.89 5.97
N LYS A 45 6.48 -10.40 5.67
CA LYS A 45 7.08 -10.27 4.33
C LYS A 45 6.21 -10.92 3.25
N ALA A 46 5.67 -12.11 3.50
CA ALA A 46 4.80 -12.81 2.56
C ALA A 46 3.50 -12.03 2.31
N GLU A 47 2.86 -11.52 3.37
CA GLU A 47 1.62 -10.74 3.27
C GLU A 47 1.83 -9.41 2.56
N ILE A 48 2.92 -8.70 2.87
CA ILE A 48 3.30 -7.47 2.16
C ILE A 48 3.55 -7.77 0.69
N LYS A 49 4.29 -8.83 0.35
CA LYS A 49 4.55 -9.21 -1.05
C LYS A 49 3.25 -9.55 -1.79
N GLN A 50 2.35 -10.29 -1.16
CA GLN A 50 1.05 -10.63 -1.74
C GLN A 50 0.19 -9.39 -1.96
N SER A 51 0.15 -8.49 -0.96
CA SER A 51 -0.57 -7.23 -1.03
C SER A 51 -0.01 -6.31 -2.11
N ALA A 52 1.31 -6.14 -2.18
CA ALA A 52 2.00 -5.38 -3.21
C ALA A 52 1.73 -5.95 -4.62
N THR A 53 1.73 -7.28 -4.77
CA THR A 53 1.43 -7.93 -6.05
C THR A 53 -0.01 -7.67 -6.48
N ARG A 54 -0.98 -7.81 -5.56
CA ARG A 54 -2.39 -7.55 -5.83
C ARG A 54 -2.64 -6.08 -6.17
N ALA A 55 -2.09 -5.16 -5.38
CA ALA A 55 -2.16 -3.73 -5.63
C ALA A 55 -1.50 -3.36 -6.96
N GLY A 56 -0.32 -3.92 -7.26
CA GLY A 56 0.40 -3.69 -8.52
C GLY A 56 -0.37 -4.21 -9.74
N LYS A 57 -0.97 -5.39 -9.67
CA LYS A 57 -1.86 -5.90 -10.72
C LYS A 57 -3.08 -5.01 -10.91
N GLY A 58 -3.73 -4.60 -9.81
CA GLY A 58 -4.87 -3.69 -9.84
C GLY A 58 -4.51 -2.35 -10.49
N ALA A 59 -3.42 -1.73 -10.05
CA ALA A 59 -2.92 -0.48 -10.62
C ALA A 59 -2.55 -0.62 -12.10
N GLY A 60 -1.91 -1.72 -12.49
CA GLY A 60 -1.60 -2.03 -13.89
C GLY A 60 -2.85 -2.18 -14.75
N LEU A 61 -3.87 -2.90 -14.28
CA LEU A 61 -5.15 -3.04 -14.97
C LEU A 61 -5.88 -1.70 -15.11
N TYR A 62 -5.96 -0.89 -14.05
CA TYR A 62 -6.57 0.43 -14.11
C TYR A 62 -5.80 1.39 -15.02
N GLY A 63 -4.47 1.34 -14.99
CA GLY A 63 -3.63 2.12 -15.91
C GLY A 63 -3.86 1.72 -17.38
N GLY A 64 -3.88 0.41 -17.66
CA GLY A 64 -4.18 -0.11 -18.99
C GLY A 64 -5.60 0.24 -19.45
N ALA A 65 -6.59 0.11 -18.57
CA ALA A 65 -7.98 0.48 -18.86
C ALA A 65 -8.13 1.98 -19.14
N GLY A 66 -7.45 2.84 -18.35
CA GLY A 66 -7.43 4.28 -18.58
C GLY A 66 -6.83 4.65 -19.95
N TYR A 67 -5.70 4.04 -20.31
CA TYR A 67 -5.10 4.23 -21.63
C TYR A 67 -5.99 3.73 -22.76
N ALA A 68 -6.56 2.52 -22.64
CA ALA A 68 -7.47 1.96 -23.63
C ALA A 68 -8.73 2.82 -23.81
N ALA A 69 -9.31 3.33 -22.72
CA ALA A 69 -10.44 4.25 -22.76
C ALA A 69 -10.07 5.56 -23.48
N MET A 70 -8.89 6.13 -23.20
CA MET A 70 -8.40 7.31 -23.91
C MET A 70 -8.26 7.08 -25.42
N MET A 71 -7.72 5.93 -25.83
CA MET A 71 -7.61 5.56 -27.24
C MET A 71 -8.98 5.36 -27.90
N ALA A 72 -9.91 4.68 -27.21
CA ALA A 72 -11.26 4.50 -27.71
C ALA A 72 -11.95 5.85 -27.97
N VAL A 73 -11.83 6.77 -27.02
CA VAL A 73 -12.42 8.10 -27.11
C VAL A 73 -11.77 8.96 -28.21
N LEU A 74 -10.46 8.83 -28.43
CA LEU A 74 -9.77 9.44 -29.57
C LEU A 74 -10.33 8.93 -30.91
N PHE A 75 -10.40 7.61 -31.09
CA PHE A 75 -10.91 7.03 -32.34
C PHE A 75 -12.38 7.35 -32.57
N LEU A 76 -13.21 7.35 -31.52
CA LEU A 76 -14.60 7.80 -31.60
C LEU A 76 -14.69 9.28 -32.01
N SER A 77 -13.79 10.14 -31.52
CA SER A 77 -13.76 11.55 -31.92
C SER A 77 -13.40 11.73 -33.40
N ILE A 78 -12.43 10.95 -33.90
CA ILE A 78 -12.05 10.96 -35.34
C ILE A 78 -13.21 10.42 -36.19
N ALA A 79 -13.82 9.31 -35.78
CA ALA A 79 -14.96 8.73 -36.49
C ALA A 79 -16.16 9.69 -36.50
N ALA A 80 -16.44 10.38 -35.39
CA ALA A 80 -17.48 11.39 -35.31
C ALA A 80 -17.17 12.59 -36.21
N TRP A 81 -15.92 13.06 -36.24
CA TRP A 81 -15.49 14.12 -37.14
C TRP A 81 -15.76 13.74 -38.59
N TRP A 82 -15.27 12.58 -39.04
CA TRP A 82 -15.49 12.13 -40.41
C TRP A 82 -16.97 11.89 -40.72
N GLY A 83 -17.71 11.24 -39.82
CA GLY A 83 -19.12 10.95 -39.99
C GLY A 83 -19.96 12.22 -40.13
N LEU A 84 -19.75 13.19 -39.24
CA LEU A 84 -20.44 14.47 -39.29
C LEU A 84 -19.96 15.33 -40.47
N GLY A 85 -18.71 15.18 -40.88
CA GLY A 85 -18.15 15.87 -42.04
C GLY A 85 -18.86 15.55 -43.36
N HIS A 86 -19.46 14.37 -43.49
CA HIS A 86 -20.30 14.03 -44.65
C HIS A 86 -21.62 14.82 -44.71
N LEU A 87 -22.07 15.39 -43.58
CA LEU A 87 -23.32 16.15 -43.49
C LEU A 87 -23.08 17.65 -43.58
N ILE A 88 -21.99 18.16 -42.99
CA ILE A 88 -21.80 19.61 -42.78
C ILE A 88 -20.43 20.15 -43.24
N ASP A 89 -19.67 19.39 -44.03
CA ASP A 89 -18.25 19.64 -44.35
C ASP A 89 -17.27 19.33 -43.19
N ASN A 90 -16.10 18.83 -43.56
CA ASN A 90 -15.07 18.39 -42.61
C ASN A 90 -14.51 19.55 -41.79
N GLY A 91 -14.47 20.78 -42.30
CA GLY A 91 -14.02 21.94 -41.55
C GLY A 91 -14.95 22.26 -40.37
N TRP A 92 -16.25 22.34 -40.64
CA TRP A 92 -17.26 22.63 -39.61
C TRP A 92 -17.47 21.48 -38.64
N SER A 93 -17.38 20.24 -39.11
CA SER A 93 -17.41 19.06 -38.24
C SER A 93 -16.33 19.13 -37.15
N GLY A 94 -15.11 19.53 -37.53
CA GLY A 94 -14.02 19.74 -36.57
C GLY A 94 -14.34 20.75 -35.48
N VAL A 95 -14.94 21.88 -35.86
CA VAL A 95 -15.36 22.93 -34.91
C VAL A 95 -16.41 22.36 -33.94
N VAL A 96 -17.39 21.60 -34.42
CA VAL A 96 -18.42 21.00 -33.56
C VAL A 96 -17.80 20.03 -32.55
N ILE A 97 -16.94 19.12 -32.99
CA ILE A 97 -16.26 18.16 -32.09
C ILE A 97 -15.36 18.90 -31.09
N ALA A 98 -14.67 19.96 -31.50
CA ALA A 98 -13.86 20.79 -30.61
C ALA A 98 -14.71 21.50 -29.54
N VAL A 99 -15.88 22.03 -29.90
CA VAL A 99 -16.81 22.66 -28.93
C VAL A 99 -17.32 21.62 -27.92
N ILE A 100 -17.69 20.41 -28.37
CA ILE A 100 -18.11 19.32 -27.47
C ILE A 100 -17.00 19.02 -26.45
N TRP A 101 -15.76 18.87 -26.92
CA TRP A 101 -14.62 18.65 -26.04
C TRP A 101 -14.34 19.82 -25.09
N GLY A 102 -14.52 21.06 -25.55
CA GLY A 102 -14.43 22.25 -24.72
C GLY A 102 -15.45 22.26 -23.58
N ILE A 103 -16.69 21.86 -23.86
CA ILE A 103 -17.74 21.74 -22.83
C ILE A 103 -17.38 20.64 -21.82
N ILE A 104 -16.95 19.48 -22.30
CA ILE A 104 -16.51 18.37 -21.43
C ILE A 104 -15.36 18.84 -20.53
N ALA A 105 -14.35 19.51 -21.10
CA ALA A 105 -13.20 20.03 -20.35
C ALA A 105 -13.62 21.06 -19.29
N LEU A 106 -14.53 21.98 -19.62
CA LEU A 106 -15.05 22.96 -18.67
C LEU A 106 -15.78 22.27 -17.51
N VAL A 107 -16.64 21.29 -17.79
CA VAL A 107 -17.36 20.53 -16.75
C VAL A 107 -16.37 19.79 -15.85
N LEU A 108 -15.41 19.06 -16.43
CA LEU A 108 -14.39 18.34 -15.67
C LEU A 108 -13.53 19.28 -14.82
N PHE A 109 -13.15 20.44 -15.35
CA PHE A 109 -12.41 21.47 -14.62
C PHE A 109 -13.20 21.97 -13.40
N LEU A 110 -14.48 22.31 -13.58
CA LEU A 110 -15.34 22.78 -12.49
C LEU A 110 -15.57 21.69 -11.42
N MET A 111 -15.79 20.44 -11.84
CA MET A 111 -15.91 19.31 -10.92
C MET A 111 -14.61 19.05 -10.16
N GLY A 112 -13.47 19.06 -10.86
CA GLY A 112 -12.14 18.89 -10.28
C GLY A 112 -11.85 19.99 -9.27
N LYS A 113 -12.09 21.25 -9.64
CA LYS A 113 -11.96 22.41 -8.75
C LYS A 113 -12.78 22.23 -7.47
N LYS A 114 -14.08 21.86 -7.59
CA LYS A 114 -14.94 21.63 -6.43
C LYS A 114 -14.43 20.49 -5.54
N LYS A 115 -13.91 19.41 -6.14
CA LYS A 115 -13.33 18.28 -5.40
C LYS A 115 -12.05 18.71 -4.67
N PHE A 116 -11.15 19.45 -5.30
CA PHE A 116 -9.96 19.99 -4.63
C PHE A 116 -10.30 20.99 -3.52
N GLU A 117 -11.28 21.87 -3.73
CA GLU A 117 -11.76 22.79 -2.69
C GLU A 117 -12.42 22.07 -1.50
N SER A 118 -13.03 20.90 -1.74
CA SER A 118 -13.56 20.04 -0.68
C SER A 118 -12.48 19.24 0.07
N VAL A 119 -11.26 19.16 -0.49
CA VAL A 119 -10.06 18.63 0.18
C VAL A 119 -9.36 19.76 0.97
N LYS A 120 -10.14 20.66 1.60
CA LYS A 120 -9.68 21.50 2.71
C LYS A 120 -9.38 20.58 3.90
N GLY A 121 -8.16 20.07 3.92
CA GLY A 121 -7.71 19.07 4.90
C GLY A 121 -6.48 18.26 4.47
N ALA A 122 -5.82 18.58 3.34
CA ALA A 122 -4.43 18.18 3.20
C ALA A 122 -3.66 18.84 4.36
N PRO A 123 -3.08 18.05 5.27
CA PRO A 123 -2.66 18.58 6.56
C PRO A 123 -1.58 19.63 6.33
N GLN A 124 -1.73 20.79 6.97
CA GLN A 124 -0.72 21.85 7.05
C GLN A 124 0.52 21.40 7.84
N THR A 125 0.89 20.11 7.79
CA THR A 125 2.04 19.55 8.50
C THR A 125 3.36 20.10 7.95
N VAL A 126 3.36 20.71 6.77
CA VAL A 126 4.53 21.44 6.26
C VAL A 126 4.79 22.76 6.99
N ASP A 127 3.79 23.32 7.67
CA ASP A 127 3.95 24.54 8.47
C ASP A 127 4.34 24.20 9.93
N THR A 128 3.80 23.12 10.51
CA THR A 128 4.18 22.68 11.87
C THR A 128 5.63 22.18 11.97
N VAL A 129 6.22 21.64 10.90
CA VAL A 129 7.63 21.21 10.90
C VAL A 129 8.60 22.40 10.90
N LYS A 130 8.15 23.61 10.51
CA LYS A 130 8.97 24.83 10.53
C LYS A 130 8.99 25.56 11.87
N GLU A 131 8.08 25.22 12.80
CA GLU A 131 7.96 25.88 14.12
C GLU A 131 8.67 25.16 15.27
N ILE A 132 9.38 24.05 15.02
CA ILE A 132 10.18 23.35 16.06
C ILE A 132 11.70 23.60 15.91
N PRO A 133 12.20 24.85 16.04
CA PRO A 133 13.58 25.08 16.47
C PRO A 133 13.71 25.58 17.92
N ASP A 134 12.65 26.15 18.52
CA ASP A 134 12.78 26.84 19.82
C ASP A 134 12.63 25.91 21.03
N ALA A 135 11.98 24.75 20.87
CA ALA A 135 11.81 23.77 21.94
C ALA A 135 13.12 23.06 22.35
N LEU A 136 14.15 23.08 21.51
CA LEU A 136 15.46 22.46 21.80
C LEU A 136 16.50 23.45 22.34
N LYS A 137 16.30 24.77 22.20
CA LYS A 137 17.23 25.78 22.73
C LYS A 137 17.06 26.08 24.22
N ARG A 138 15.91 25.72 24.81
CA ARG A 138 15.62 26.04 26.23
C ARG A 138 16.40 25.21 27.25
N ASN A 139 17.09 24.14 26.84
CA ASN A 139 17.81 23.25 27.75
C ASN A 139 19.32 23.54 27.87
N GLU A 140 19.88 24.45 27.07
CA GLU A 140 21.30 24.84 27.19
C GLU A 140 21.52 26.07 28.08
N GLU A 141 20.49 26.88 28.34
CA GLU A 141 20.62 28.09 29.18
C GLU A 141 20.52 27.80 30.70
N ASN A 142 20.31 26.54 31.09
CA ASN A 142 20.16 26.12 32.48
C ASN A 142 21.26 25.15 32.94
N ARG A 143 22.50 25.36 32.48
CA ARG A 143 23.71 24.74 33.05
C ARG A 143 24.75 25.78 33.44
#